data_AF-A0A2M8BZ52-F1
#
_entry.id   AF-A0A2M8BZ52-F1
#
_cell.length_a   1.000
_cell.length_b   1.000
_cell.length_c   1.000
_cell.angle_alpha   90.00
_cell.angle_beta   90.00
_cell.angle_gamma   90.00
#
_symmetry.space_group_name_H-M   'P 1'
#
loop_
_entity.id
_entity.type
_entity.pdbx_description
1 polymer ?
#
loop_
_entity_poly.entity_id
_entity_poly.type
_entity_poly.pdbx_seq_one_letter_code
_entity_poly.pdbx_strand_id
1 'polypeptide(L)'
;QCDAAGACIGTAVDCGHLDGPCIIGACDVSDGSCVQDPVADTTPCDDGSLCTLDGTCQGGLCVSTDVDCSSLTDTCNVGVCDELDGTCAVAHVLAGTPCDDGDPCTQGEICQNGSCYGGSFSCGADEGTAELDAVDDTVPDTVTEEVVEDVAETSADTTAADTHVDVADPGTLADDPRATPDGCGCQLLAAGHWPRTTLPIGLCLGLVAVLWRRGRKRG
;
A
#
# COMPACT_ATOMS: atom_id res chain seq x y z
N GLN A 1 24.28 -4.47 53.36
CA GLN A 1 24.58 -5.34 54.53
C GLN A 1 23.38 -5.32 55.46
N CYS A 2 23.29 -6.17 56.50
CA CYS A 2 22.22 -6.08 57.50
C CYS A 2 22.77 -5.72 58.89
N ASP A 3 22.00 -4.99 59.70
CA ASP A 3 22.36 -4.69 61.09
C ASP A 3 22.01 -5.82 62.05
N ALA A 4 22.29 -5.61 63.35
CA ALA A 4 22.00 -6.57 64.41
C ALA A 4 20.50 -6.83 64.64
N ALA A 5 19.60 -6.05 64.04
CA ALA A 5 18.15 -6.27 64.04
C ALA A 5 17.66 -6.91 62.73
N GLY A 6 18.54 -7.18 61.77
CA GLY A 6 18.21 -7.74 60.46
C GLY A 6 17.78 -6.71 59.41
N ALA A 7 17.86 -5.41 59.70
CA ALA A 7 17.50 -4.35 58.75
C ALA A 7 18.65 -4.04 57.79
N CYS A 8 18.33 -3.77 56.52
CA CYS A 8 19.33 -3.44 55.51
C CYS A 8 20.02 -2.10 55.81
N ILE A 9 21.35 -2.14 56.01
CA ILE A 9 22.24 -0.97 56.09
C ILE A 9 22.92 -0.74 54.74
N GLY A 10 22.87 0.51 54.30
CA GLY A 10 23.43 1.02 53.06
C GLY A 10 22.39 1.85 52.29
N THR A 11 22.85 2.64 51.31
CA THR A 11 21.98 3.09 50.23
C THR A 11 21.68 1.91 49.32
N ALA A 12 20.43 1.74 48.89
CA ALA A 12 20.12 0.80 47.83
C ALA A 12 20.91 1.19 46.57
N VAL A 13 21.53 0.21 45.91
CA VAL A 13 22.16 0.41 44.61
C VAL A 13 21.05 0.44 43.57
N ASP A 14 20.90 1.55 42.86
CA ASP A 14 19.95 1.69 41.77
C ASP A 14 20.55 1.12 40.48
N CYS A 15 20.09 -0.07 40.12
CA CYS A 15 20.50 -0.77 38.91
C CYS A 15 19.51 -0.60 37.75
N GLY A 16 18.46 0.23 37.89
CA GLY A 16 17.40 0.38 36.88
C GLY A 16 17.86 0.93 35.52
N HIS A 17 19.10 1.41 35.42
CA HIS A 17 19.76 1.72 34.15
C HIS A 17 20.07 0.48 33.28
N LEU A 18 19.93 -0.73 33.83
CA LEU A 18 20.00 -2.01 33.13
C LEU A 18 18.61 -2.60 32.82
N ASP A 19 17.53 -1.98 33.30
CA ASP A 19 16.16 -2.46 33.06
C ASP A 19 15.82 -2.39 31.57
N GLY A 20 15.08 -3.39 31.11
CA GLY A 20 14.49 -3.48 29.79
C GLY A 20 13.19 -4.30 29.84
N PRO A 21 12.57 -4.58 28.69
CA PRO A 21 11.28 -5.27 28.67
C PRO A 21 11.33 -6.70 29.25
N CYS A 22 12.50 -7.36 29.18
CA CYS A 22 12.71 -8.73 29.68
C CYS A 22 13.95 -8.89 30.58
N ILE A 23 14.57 -7.78 30.99
CA ILE A 23 15.73 -7.76 31.90
C ILE A 23 15.41 -6.79 33.03
N ILE A 24 15.78 -7.14 34.26
CA ILE A 24 15.85 -6.18 35.37
C ILE A 24 17.29 -6.04 35.85
N GLY A 25 17.64 -4.82 36.26
CA GLY A 25 18.90 -4.53 36.92
C GLY A 25 18.88 -5.01 38.37
N ALA A 26 19.66 -6.04 38.67
CA ALA A 26 19.85 -6.55 40.02
C ALA A 26 21.21 -6.12 40.59
N CYS A 27 21.33 -6.10 41.91
CA CYS A 27 22.58 -5.85 42.62
C CYS A 27 23.24 -7.19 43.00
N ASP A 28 24.46 -7.45 42.55
CA ASP A 28 25.24 -8.58 43.04
C ASP A 28 25.55 -8.36 44.52
N VAL A 29 25.10 -9.29 45.37
CA VAL A 29 25.25 -9.21 46.83
C VAL A 29 26.70 -9.42 47.31
N SER A 30 27.58 -9.89 46.43
CA SER A 30 28.97 -10.24 46.71
C SER A 30 29.90 -9.04 46.66
N ASP A 31 29.70 -8.14 45.68
CA ASP A 31 30.56 -6.97 45.45
C ASP A 31 29.81 -5.63 45.29
N GLY A 32 28.47 -5.66 45.19
CA GLY A 32 27.63 -4.48 45.04
C GLY A 32 27.56 -3.91 43.62
N SER A 33 28.03 -4.65 42.61
CA SER A 33 27.89 -4.28 41.20
C SER A 33 26.46 -4.49 40.69
N CYS A 34 26.12 -3.80 39.59
CA CYS A 34 24.85 -4.03 38.89
C CYS A 34 25.01 -5.10 37.82
N VAL A 35 24.10 -6.08 37.81
CA VAL A 35 24.02 -7.21 36.88
C VAL A 35 22.64 -7.25 36.22
N GLN A 36 22.55 -7.97 35.10
CA GLN A 36 21.29 -8.19 34.39
C GLN A 36 20.69 -9.53 34.80
N ASP A 37 19.51 -9.50 35.42
CA ASP A 37 18.71 -10.69 35.70
C ASP A 37 17.53 -10.78 34.72
N PRO A 38 17.31 -11.94 34.07
CA PRO A 38 16.17 -12.11 33.16
C PRO A 38 14.85 -12.15 33.92
N VAL A 39 13.86 -11.43 33.37
CA VAL A 39 12.45 -11.57 33.75
C VAL A 39 11.97 -12.99 33.40
N ALA A 40 11.00 -13.50 34.17
CA ALA A 40 10.47 -14.84 33.99
C ALA A 40 9.94 -15.08 32.56
N ASP A 41 10.27 -16.25 32.00
CA ASP A 41 9.77 -16.67 30.69
C ASP A 41 8.23 -16.61 30.63
N THR A 42 7.69 -16.31 29.45
CA THR A 42 6.26 -16.09 29.16
C THR A 42 5.64 -14.82 29.75
N THR A 43 6.42 -13.96 30.44
CA THR A 43 5.96 -12.61 30.82
C THR A 43 5.70 -11.78 29.56
N PRO A 44 4.54 -11.09 29.41
CA PRO A 44 4.28 -10.22 28.28
C PRO A 44 5.28 -9.07 28.19
N CYS A 45 5.70 -8.73 26.97
CA CYS A 45 6.69 -7.70 26.72
C CYS A 45 6.44 -6.96 25.40
N ASP A 46 6.99 -5.75 25.32
CA ASP A 46 7.02 -4.90 24.14
C ASP A 46 8.50 -4.67 23.81
N ASP A 47 8.92 -4.92 22.57
CA ASP A 47 10.31 -4.70 22.12
C ASP A 47 10.56 -3.27 21.61
N GLY A 48 9.49 -2.47 21.46
CA GLY A 48 9.50 -1.08 21.04
C GLY A 48 9.46 -0.86 19.52
N SER A 49 9.36 -1.92 18.69
CA SER A 49 9.05 -1.77 17.25
C SER A 49 7.55 -1.64 17.04
N LEU A 50 7.16 -0.84 16.06
CA LEU A 50 5.76 -0.78 15.58
C LEU A 50 5.47 -1.86 14.54
N CYS A 51 6.49 -2.61 14.11
CA CYS A 51 6.43 -3.66 13.10
C CYS A 51 6.49 -5.08 13.69
N THR A 52 6.38 -5.19 15.01
CA THR A 52 6.19 -6.44 15.74
C THR A 52 4.88 -6.40 16.53
N LEU A 53 4.33 -7.57 16.86
CA LEU A 53 3.22 -7.72 17.79
C LEU A 53 3.72 -7.98 19.22
N ASP A 54 2.90 -7.66 20.22
CA ASP A 54 3.16 -7.93 21.65
C ASP A 54 3.81 -9.31 21.85
N GLY A 55 5.01 -9.31 22.43
CA GLY A 55 5.84 -10.49 22.60
C GLY A 55 5.72 -11.13 23.98
N THR A 56 6.54 -12.15 24.19
CA THR A 56 6.79 -12.70 25.53
C THR A 56 8.27 -12.89 25.81
N CYS A 57 8.67 -12.73 27.07
CA CYS A 57 10.05 -12.95 27.48
C CYS A 57 10.45 -14.42 27.32
N GLN A 58 11.64 -14.65 26.77
CA GLN A 58 12.30 -15.94 26.74
C GLN A 58 13.81 -15.76 26.94
N GLY A 59 14.35 -16.26 28.04
CA GLY A 59 15.79 -16.18 28.35
C GLY A 59 16.33 -14.75 28.44
N GLY A 60 15.49 -13.78 28.84
CA GLY A 60 15.84 -12.36 28.94
C GLY A 60 15.67 -11.54 27.66
N LEU A 61 15.23 -12.16 26.56
CA LEU A 61 14.88 -11.46 25.31
C LEU A 61 13.36 -11.34 25.18
N CYS A 62 12.86 -10.22 24.65
CA CYS A 62 11.47 -10.16 24.21
C CYS A 62 11.36 -10.86 22.85
N VAL A 63 10.54 -11.92 22.79
CA VAL A 63 10.29 -12.69 21.57
C VAL A 63 8.89 -12.34 21.08
N SER A 64 8.85 -11.56 20.01
CA SER A 64 7.67 -11.05 19.32
C SER A 64 7.48 -11.74 17.96
N THR A 65 6.45 -11.34 17.22
CA THR A 65 6.22 -11.80 15.83
C THR A 65 5.99 -10.59 14.92
N ASP A 66 6.65 -10.57 13.77
CA ASP A 66 6.53 -9.50 12.77
C ASP A 66 5.08 -9.27 12.32
N VAL A 67 4.75 -8.02 11.98
CA VAL A 67 3.47 -7.63 11.38
C VAL A 67 3.33 -8.23 9.97
N ASP A 68 2.26 -9.00 9.74
CA ASP A 68 2.02 -9.66 8.47
C ASP A 68 1.49 -8.70 7.40
N CYS A 69 2.41 -8.22 6.56
CA CYS A 69 2.09 -7.41 5.38
C CYS A 69 1.94 -8.22 4.08
N SER A 70 1.90 -9.56 4.12
CA SER A 70 1.87 -10.42 2.92
C SER A 70 0.68 -10.17 1.99
N SER A 71 -0.40 -9.58 2.48
CA SER A 71 -1.55 -9.14 1.68
C SER A 71 -1.23 -8.09 0.61
N LEU A 72 -0.09 -7.40 0.71
CA LEU A 72 0.41 -6.42 -0.27
C LEU A 72 1.51 -7.01 -1.19
N THR A 73 1.80 -8.31 -1.07
CA THR A 73 2.81 -9.00 -1.88
C THR A 73 2.18 -9.63 -3.11
N ASP A 74 2.76 -9.37 -4.28
CA ASP A 74 2.43 -9.99 -5.56
C ASP A 74 3.73 -10.25 -6.36
N THR A 75 3.63 -10.55 -7.66
CA THR A 75 4.80 -10.83 -8.51
C THR A 75 5.80 -9.65 -8.59
N CYS A 76 5.32 -8.42 -8.45
CA CYS A 76 6.11 -7.19 -8.61
C CYS A 76 6.13 -6.26 -7.38
N ASN A 77 5.46 -6.66 -6.30
CA ASN A 77 5.36 -5.92 -5.04
C ASN A 77 5.64 -6.83 -3.85
N VAL A 78 6.21 -6.26 -2.79
CA VAL A 78 6.37 -6.91 -1.48
C VAL A 78 5.73 -6.00 -0.44
N GLY A 79 4.87 -6.56 0.39
CA GLY A 79 4.37 -5.88 1.58
C GLY A 79 5.47 -5.74 2.64
N VAL A 80 5.72 -4.52 3.09
CA VAL A 80 6.66 -4.19 4.16
C VAL A 80 5.96 -3.36 5.22
N CYS A 81 6.35 -3.50 6.48
CA CYS A 81 5.85 -2.62 7.55
C CYS A 81 6.71 -1.35 7.63
N ASP A 82 6.07 -0.20 7.89
CA ASP A 82 6.76 1.08 8.16
C ASP A 82 6.99 1.26 9.67
N GLU A 83 8.26 1.26 10.09
CA GLU A 83 8.67 1.42 11.49
C GLU A 83 8.26 2.78 12.12
N LEU A 84 7.78 3.75 11.32
CA LEU A 84 7.33 5.06 11.82
C LEU A 84 5.89 5.06 12.34
N ASP A 85 5.02 4.19 11.82
CA ASP A 85 3.60 4.15 12.18
C ASP A 85 2.98 2.74 12.30
N GLY A 86 3.74 1.68 12.01
CA GLY A 86 3.31 0.28 12.09
C GLY A 86 2.38 -0.15 10.96
N THR A 87 2.22 0.65 9.90
CA THR A 87 1.33 0.32 8.79
C THR A 87 2.04 -0.48 7.69
N CYS A 88 1.29 -1.34 7.02
CA CYS A 88 1.79 -2.06 5.85
C CYS A 88 1.77 -1.17 4.61
N ALA A 89 2.93 -1.08 3.94
CA ALA A 89 3.14 -0.35 2.71
C ALA A 89 3.65 -1.28 1.58
N VAL A 90 3.51 -0.83 0.33
CA VAL A 90 4.03 -1.53 -0.84
C VAL A 90 5.47 -1.10 -1.12
N ALA A 91 6.39 -2.07 -1.16
CA ALA A 91 7.71 -1.91 -1.76
C ALA A 91 7.75 -2.62 -3.12
N HIS A 92 8.02 -1.88 -4.20
CA HIS A 92 8.19 -2.48 -5.53
C HIS A 92 9.46 -3.34 -5.59
N VAL A 93 9.39 -4.49 -6.26
CA VAL A 93 10.60 -5.28 -6.57
C VAL A 93 11.50 -4.54 -7.56
N LEU A 94 12.74 -5.00 -7.72
CA LEU A 94 13.70 -4.40 -8.64
C LEU A 94 13.16 -4.37 -10.08
N ALA A 95 13.26 -3.21 -10.74
CA ALA A 95 12.86 -3.08 -12.13
C ALA A 95 13.67 -4.04 -13.04
N GLY A 96 13.00 -4.76 -13.94
CA GLY A 96 13.62 -5.81 -14.74
C GLY A 96 13.59 -7.21 -14.12
N THR A 97 13.01 -7.38 -12.92
CA THR A 97 12.73 -8.72 -12.37
C THR A 97 11.71 -9.42 -13.27
N PRO A 98 11.95 -10.66 -13.73
CA PRO A 98 10.97 -11.39 -14.54
C PRO A 98 9.65 -11.59 -13.80
N CYS A 99 8.54 -11.49 -14.52
CA CYS A 99 7.20 -11.72 -14.01
C CYS A 99 6.33 -12.42 -15.06
N ASP A 100 5.07 -12.63 -14.72
CA ASP A 100 4.02 -13.20 -15.58
C ASP A 100 2.79 -12.29 -15.36
N ASP A 101 2.22 -11.75 -16.43
CA ASP A 101 1.03 -10.89 -16.38
C ASP A 101 -0.29 -11.68 -16.49
N GLY A 102 -0.20 -13.00 -16.70
CA GLY A 102 -1.31 -13.92 -16.83
C GLY A 102 -1.90 -14.02 -18.24
N ASP A 103 -1.39 -13.28 -19.24
CA ASP A 103 -1.80 -13.45 -20.63
C ASP A 103 -0.98 -14.58 -21.30
N PRO A 104 -1.60 -15.70 -21.72
CA PRO A 104 -0.88 -16.76 -22.44
C PRO A 104 -0.34 -16.33 -23.82
N CYS A 105 -0.66 -15.12 -24.28
CA CYS A 105 -0.20 -14.55 -25.54
C CYS A 105 1.07 -13.71 -25.41
N THR A 106 1.58 -13.46 -24.21
CA THR A 106 2.79 -12.69 -23.93
C THR A 106 3.89 -13.63 -23.41
N GLN A 107 5.15 -13.20 -23.55
CA GLN A 107 6.30 -13.86 -22.91
C GLN A 107 7.47 -12.88 -22.76
N GLY A 108 8.07 -12.86 -21.56
CA GLY A 108 9.28 -12.08 -21.25
C GLY A 108 8.98 -10.77 -20.52
N GLU A 109 7.93 -10.78 -19.71
CA GLU A 109 7.41 -9.67 -18.94
C GLU A 109 8.38 -9.34 -17.80
N ILE A 110 8.44 -8.07 -17.44
CA ILE A 110 9.28 -7.59 -16.35
C ILE A 110 8.50 -6.67 -15.42
N CYS A 111 8.83 -6.74 -14.14
CA CYS A 111 8.36 -5.78 -13.17
C CYS A 111 8.95 -4.40 -13.44
N GLN A 112 8.11 -3.39 -13.47
CA GLN A 112 8.51 -1.99 -13.51
C GLN A 112 7.49 -1.13 -12.76
N ASN A 113 7.93 -0.45 -11.69
CA ASN A 113 7.07 0.37 -10.82
C ASN A 113 5.85 -0.38 -10.26
N GLY A 114 6.06 -1.61 -9.77
CA GLY A 114 5.01 -2.41 -9.14
C GLY A 114 3.98 -3.02 -10.09
N SER A 115 4.19 -2.95 -11.40
CA SER A 115 3.35 -3.62 -12.40
C SER A 115 4.19 -4.58 -13.24
N CYS A 116 3.62 -5.73 -13.56
CA CYS A 116 4.17 -6.63 -14.56
C CYS A 116 3.72 -6.15 -15.94
N TYR A 117 4.66 -5.90 -16.86
CA TYR A 117 4.36 -5.59 -18.26
C TYR A 117 5.58 -5.78 -19.16
N GLY A 118 5.39 -5.57 -20.46
CA GLY A 118 6.40 -5.79 -21.48
C GLY A 118 6.04 -7.01 -22.29
N GLY A 119 6.97 -7.95 -22.40
CA GLY A 119 6.78 -9.16 -23.18
C GLY A 119 6.90 -8.95 -24.69
N SER A 120 7.18 -10.04 -25.38
CA SER A 120 6.95 -10.18 -26.82
C SER A 120 5.70 -11.03 -27.04
N PHE A 121 4.83 -10.61 -27.96
CA PHE A 121 3.67 -11.40 -28.35
C PHE A 121 4.10 -12.76 -28.90
N SER A 122 3.60 -13.83 -28.27
CA SER A 122 4.03 -15.21 -28.48
C SER A 122 2.90 -16.23 -28.54
N CYS A 123 1.62 -15.82 -28.54
CA CYS A 123 0.61 -16.73 -29.10
C CYS A 123 0.99 -16.99 -30.56
N GLY A 124 0.89 -18.25 -30.97
CA GLY A 124 1.65 -18.76 -32.10
C GLY A 124 1.49 -17.88 -33.35
N ALA A 125 2.62 -17.54 -33.96
CA ALA A 125 2.65 -17.22 -35.38
C ALA A 125 2.15 -18.45 -36.14
N ASP A 126 0.84 -18.49 -36.34
CA ASP A 126 0.10 -19.24 -37.34
C ASP A 126 0.71 -20.62 -37.70
N GLU A 127 0.72 -21.56 -36.75
CA GLU A 127 0.71 -23.00 -37.08
C GLU A 127 -0.67 -23.42 -37.68
N GLY A 128 -1.61 -22.47 -37.80
CA GLY A 128 -2.48 -22.44 -38.95
C GLY A 128 -1.69 -21.91 -40.13
N THR A 129 -1.13 -22.80 -40.96
CA THR A 129 -0.65 -22.43 -42.29
C THR A 129 -1.69 -21.53 -42.94
N ALA A 130 -1.31 -20.29 -43.24
CA ALA A 130 -2.03 -19.47 -44.18
C ALA A 130 -1.82 -20.05 -45.59
N GLU A 131 -2.34 -21.26 -45.81
CA GLU A 131 -3.23 -21.46 -46.94
C GLU A 131 -4.36 -20.44 -46.75
N LEU A 132 -4.05 -19.23 -47.23
CA LEU A 132 -4.95 -18.52 -48.10
C LEU A 132 -5.48 -19.55 -49.10
N ASP A 133 -6.55 -20.23 -48.68
CA ASP A 133 -7.41 -21.03 -49.52
C ASP A 133 -7.63 -20.16 -50.74
N ALA A 134 -6.98 -20.55 -51.84
CA ALA A 134 -7.21 -19.88 -53.08
C ALA A 134 -8.69 -20.08 -53.33
N VAL A 135 -9.46 -18.99 -53.23
CA VAL A 135 -10.76 -18.90 -53.89
C VAL A 135 -10.42 -19.20 -55.34
N ASP A 136 -10.68 -20.45 -55.72
CA ASP A 136 -10.48 -20.97 -57.05
C ASP A 136 -11.50 -20.24 -57.91
N ASP A 137 -11.07 -19.09 -58.43
CA ASP A 137 -11.85 -18.20 -59.29
C ASP A 137 -11.97 -18.82 -60.70
N THR A 138 -12.21 -20.14 -60.75
CA THR A 138 -12.67 -20.86 -61.92
C THR A 138 -14.17 -20.59 -62.10
N VAL A 139 -14.50 -19.32 -62.33
CA VAL A 139 -15.69 -18.99 -63.11
C VAL A 139 -15.52 -19.67 -64.47
N PRO A 140 -16.33 -20.69 -64.82
CA PRO A 140 -16.19 -21.33 -66.11
C PRO A 140 -16.71 -20.36 -67.18
N ASP A 141 -15.80 -19.85 -68.00
CA ASP A 141 -16.11 -19.10 -69.22
C ASP A 141 -16.85 -20.01 -70.23
N THR A 142 -18.16 -20.17 -70.04
CA THR A 142 -19.06 -20.80 -71.01
C THR A 142 -20.21 -19.86 -71.33
N VAL A 143 -19.89 -18.77 -72.01
CA VAL A 143 -20.89 -17.99 -72.76
C VAL A 143 -21.26 -18.80 -74.00
N THR A 144 -22.36 -19.54 -73.93
CA THR A 144 -23.11 -19.95 -75.13
C THR A 144 -24.38 -19.12 -75.20
N GLU A 145 -24.46 -18.27 -76.22
CA GLU A 145 -25.65 -17.47 -76.48
C GLU A 145 -26.86 -18.36 -76.79
N GLU A 146 -27.97 -18.18 -76.08
CA GLU A 146 -29.31 -18.17 -76.66
C GLU A 146 -30.15 -17.07 -75.99
N VAL A 147 -31.08 -16.49 -76.76
CA VAL A 147 -31.78 -15.24 -76.47
C VAL A 147 -33.14 -15.50 -75.84
N VAL A 148 -33.45 -14.81 -74.73
CA VAL A 148 -34.74 -14.25 -74.24
C VAL A 148 -34.63 -14.05 -72.71
N GLU A 149 -35.19 -13.04 -72.05
CA GLU A 149 -36.17 -12.02 -72.45
C GLU A 149 -35.87 -10.68 -71.72
N ASP A 150 -36.22 -9.56 -72.33
CA ASP A 150 -36.13 -8.23 -71.71
C ASP A 150 -37.23 -8.07 -70.65
N VAL A 151 -36.86 -8.06 -69.37
CA VAL A 151 -37.77 -7.79 -68.26
C VAL A 151 -37.18 -6.69 -67.37
N ALA A 152 -37.47 -5.45 -67.73
CA ALA A 152 -37.25 -4.29 -66.88
C ALA A 152 -38.23 -4.30 -65.68
N GLU A 153 -37.76 -4.77 -64.52
CA GLU A 153 -38.49 -4.65 -63.25
C GLU A 153 -37.78 -3.65 -62.32
N THR A 154 -38.17 -2.38 -62.44
CA THR A 154 -37.89 -1.37 -61.41
C THR A 154 -38.91 -1.49 -60.28
N SER A 155 -38.57 -2.26 -59.25
CA SER A 155 -39.32 -2.34 -57.98
C SER A 155 -38.31 -2.36 -56.83
N ALA A 156 -38.16 -1.34 -55.99
CA ALA A 156 -39.16 -0.76 -55.10
C ALA A 156 -39.73 -1.79 -54.09
N ASP A 157 -39.15 -1.74 -52.89
CA ASP A 157 -39.86 -1.68 -51.60
C ASP A 157 -40.96 -2.71 -51.28
N THR A 158 -40.65 -3.62 -50.35
CA THR A 158 -41.43 -3.79 -49.10
C THR A 158 -40.45 -4.13 -47.97
N THR A 159 -40.20 -3.27 -46.96
CA THR A 159 -41.00 -3.03 -45.73
C THR A 159 -41.44 -4.31 -45.01
N ALA A 160 -41.39 -4.46 -43.69
CA ALA A 160 -40.71 -3.78 -42.56
C ALA A 160 -40.75 -4.80 -41.39
N ALA A 161 -40.21 -4.65 -40.18
CA ALA A 161 -39.45 -3.60 -39.50
C ALA A 161 -38.62 -4.32 -38.42
N ASP A 162 -37.44 -3.82 -38.08
CA ASP A 162 -36.95 -4.01 -36.71
C ASP A 162 -36.17 -2.77 -36.25
N THR A 163 -36.37 -2.40 -35.00
CA THR A 163 -36.17 -1.02 -34.55
C THR A 163 -34.72 -0.70 -34.24
N HIS A 164 -34.28 0.50 -34.64
CA HIS A 164 -33.16 1.18 -33.98
C HIS A 164 -33.43 1.19 -32.46
N VAL A 165 -32.57 0.52 -31.69
CA VAL A 165 -32.57 0.67 -30.23
C VAL A 165 -31.74 1.89 -29.88
N ASP A 166 -32.37 3.05 -29.92
CA ASP A 166 -31.86 4.23 -29.23
C ASP A 166 -31.97 3.98 -27.72
N VAL A 167 -30.90 3.47 -27.10
CA VAL A 167 -30.76 3.53 -25.64
C VAL A 167 -30.48 4.98 -25.27
N ALA A 168 -31.55 5.73 -25.05
CA ALA A 168 -31.47 7.02 -24.39
C ALA A 168 -30.93 6.84 -22.98
N ASP A 169 -29.85 7.55 -22.68
CA ASP A 169 -29.29 7.77 -21.35
C ASP A 169 -30.28 8.59 -20.48
N PRO A 170 -30.58 8.15 -19.23
CA PRO A 170 -31.10 9.04 -18.20
C PRO A 170 -30.29 8.85 -16.89
N GLY A 171 -29.02 9.25 -16.90
CA GLY A 171 -28.04 8.92 -15.85
C GLY A 171 -27.27 10.10 -15.24
N THR A 172 -27.59 11.36 -15.53
CA THR A 172 -26.93 12.50 -14.88
C THR A 172 -27.42 12.70 -13.43
N LEU A 173 -26.81 11.95 -12.49
CA LEU A 173 -26.87 12.29 -11.07
C LEU A 173 -25.98 13.50 -10.81
N ALA A 174 -26.60 14.67 -10.77
CA ALA A 174 -25.98 15.90 -10.27
C ALA A 174 -26.29 16.05 -8.77
N ASP A 175 -25.34 15.67 -7.93
CA ASP A 175 -25.35 16.05 -6.51
C ASP A 175 -24.97 17.53 -6.36
N ASP A 176 -25.95 18.42 -6.33
CA ASP A 176 -25.79 19.82 -5.89
C ASP A 176 -26.35 20.01 -4.47
N PRO A 177 -25.49 20.15 -3.45
CA PRO A 177 -25.93 20.35 -2.08
C PRO A 177 -26.13 21.84 -1.76
N ARG A 178 -27.36 22.37 -1.92
CA ARG A 178 -28.02 23.37 -1.03
C ARG A 178 -29.37 23.91 -1.53
N ALA A 179 -30.48 23.48 -0.92
CA ALA A 179 -31.63 24.36 -0.64
C ALA A 179 -32.55 23.81 0.49
N THR A 180 -32.73 24.62 1.52
CA THR A 180 -33.83 24.57 2.53
C THR A 180 -35.18 24.98 1.90
N PRO A 181 -36.36 24.89 2.57
CA PRO A 181 -36.65 24.58 3.98
C PRO A 181 -37.43 23.24 4.15
N ASP A 182 -37.96 22.83 5.31
CA ASP A 182 -38.12 23.46 6.64
C ASP A 182 -37.85 22.38 7.74
N GLY A 183 -38.13 22.49 9.04
CA GLY A 183 -38.88 23.45 9.85
C GLY A 183 -39.26 22.83 11.20
N CYS A 184 -38.29 22.70 12.11
CA CYS A 184 -38.56 22.37 13.51
C CYS A 184 -37.45 22.96 14.39
N GLY A 185 -37.79 24.01 15.14
CA GLY A 185 -36.81 24.82 15.86
C GLY A 185 -36.59 24.38 17.31
N CYS A 186 -35.36 24.56 17.79
CA CYS A 186 -35.06 24.73 19.21
C CYS A 186 -34.41 26.10 19.42
N GLN A 187 -34.83 26.80 20.47
CA GLN A 187 -34.61 28.23 20.63
C GLN A 187 -33.26 28.57 21.28
N LEU A 188 -32.70 29.72 20.89
CA LEU A 188 -31.59 30.38 21.55
C LEU A 188 -31.95 30.79 22.99
N LEU A 189 -31.06 30.51 23.95
CA LEU A 189 -30.93 31.31 25.17
C LEU A 189 -29.46 31.55 25.56
N ALA A 190 -29.14 32.85 25.68
CA ALA A 190 -28.21 33.46 26.64
C ALA A 190 -26.72 33.04 26.73
N ALA A 191 -25.89 33.90 26.14
CA ALA A 191 -24.80 34.65 26.80
C ALA A 191 -23.83 33.97 27.79
N GLY A 192 -22.54 33.96 27.42
CA GLY A 192 -21.41 33.76 28.34
C GLY A 192 -20.16 34.51 27.87
N HIS A 193 -19.82 35.63 28.52
CA HIS A 193 -18.59 36.40 28.26
C HIS A 193 -17.35 35.66 28.80
N TRP A 194 -16.26 35.57 28.02
CA TRP A 194 -14.89 35.50 28.55
C TRP A 194 -13.94 36.38 27.72
N PRO A 195 -12.93 37.04 28.35
CA PRO A 195 -12.32 38.24 27.80
C PRO A 195 -11.08 38.00 26.94
N ARG A 196 -10.82 38.96 26.03
CA ARG A 196 -9.52 39.13 25.36
C ARG A 196 -8.42 39.42 26.39
N THR A 197 -7.39 38.59 26.44
CA THR A 197 -6.11 38.93 27.08
C THR A 197 -5.06 39.29 26.03
N THR A 198 -4.26 40.29 26.37
CA THR A 198 -3.32 41.00 25.48
C THR A 198 -1.98 40.29 25.36
N LEU A 199 -1.36 40.36 24.17
CA LEU A 199 0.09 40.18 23.99
C LEU A 199 0.89 41.07 24.96
N PRO A 200 2.12 40.66 25.26
CA PRO A 200 3.25 41.58 25.16
C PRO A 200 4.23 41.16 24.05
N ILE A 201 4.82 42.18 23.43
CA ILE A 201 5.86 42.10 22.41
C ILE A 201 7.22 41.89 23.10
N GLY A 202 8.07 41.00 22.58
CA GLY A 202 9.53 41.06 22.82
C GLY A 202 10.25 39.73 22.99
N LEU A 203 10.81 39.19 21.89
CA LEU A 203 12.26 39.18 21.67
C LEU A 203 12.57 38.62 20.26
N CYS A 204 13.03 39.48 19.36
CA CYS A 204 13.88 39.06 18.24
C CYS A 204 15.30 39.49 18.58
N LEU A 205 16.30 38.59 18.50
CA LEU A 205 17.71 38.81 18.11
C LEU A 205 18.63 37.65 18.56
N GLY A 206 19.49 37.18 17.64
CA GLY A 206 20.59 36.23 17.90
C GLY A 206 20.19 34.75 17.87
N LEU A 207 20.97 33.79 17.35
CA LEU A 207 22.34 33.80 16.80
C LEU A 207 22.40 32.95 15.52
N VAL A 208 22.89 33.50 14.40
CA VAL A 208 24.25 33.29 13.84
C VAL A 208 24.54 31.85 13.36
N ALA A 209 24.74 31.75 12.04
CA ALA A 209 25.08 30.56 11.26
C ALA A 209 26.22 29.70 11.84
N VAL A 210 25.98 28.38 11.90
CA VAL A 210 27.05 27.38 12.00
C VAL A 210 27.61 27.11 10.60
N LEU A 211 28.88 27.43 10.41
CA LEU A 211 29.54 27.41 9.11
C LEU A 211 29.85 25.99 8.60
N TRP A 212 29.46 25.77 7.35
CA TRP A 212 29.85 24.67 6.49
C TRP A 212 31.38 24.65 6.26
N ARG A 213 32.14 23.67 6.82
CA ARG A 213 33.47 23.26 6.32
C ARG A 213 34.13 22.07 7.05
N ARG A 214 34.16 20.90 6.39
CA ARG A 214 35.30 19.96 6.22
C ARG A 214 34.78 18.67 5.58
N GLY A 215 35.45 18.04 4.63
CA GLY A 215 36.64 18.45 3.89
C GLY A 215 36.95 17.49 2.73
N ARG A 216 37.09 18.02 1.52
CA ARG A 216 37.39 17.25 0.30
C ARG A 216 38.85 16.78 0.35
N LYS A 217 39.12 15.50 0.59
CA LYS A 217 40.44 14.89 0.28
C LYS A 217 40.43 14.34 -1.14
N ARG A 218 41.28 14.91 -2.01
CA ARG A 218 41.88 14.24 -3.16
C ARG A 218 43.39 14.29 -2.94
N GLY A 219 44.05 13.18 -3.20
CA GLY A 219 45.47 12.92 -2.98
C GLY A 219 45.68 11.45 -3.15
#